data_AF-A0A815NW57-F1
#
_entry.id   AF-A0A815NW57-F1
#
_cell.length_a   1.000
_cell.length_b   1.000
_cell.length_c   1.000
_cell.angle_alpha   90.00
_cell.angle_beta   90.00
_cell.angle_gamma   90.00
#
_symmetry.space_group_name_H-M   'P 1'
#
loop_
_entity.id
_entity.type
_entity.pdbx_description
1 polymer ?
#
loop_
_entity_poly.entity_id
_entity_poly.type
_entity_poly.pdbx_seq_one_letter_code
_entity_poly.pdbx_strand_id
1 'polypeptide(L)'
;MYNNLFNITQNQCICEMIKVNDSISALNYFSKNQTCQLFRSNASTIYIEFYSNSTFIFLNQSSITILNIQEYQPSTSSSTPTTTSSTSTSATALVNPCTSGGYRWNTTGITILNSTQITHAAHLFFDSNDTLYIADEYANSVIWKLPKNAVNPILIAGQALSRGSNSSQFNLPQAVYLDSEQNLYVTDYYNYRVQKYINGSNIGMTAVGLSGTAGTASNMLGGPRHLCFDSTETYMYIADSDNNRIMRFQSNSTSGINGNVVAGGNGAGNGTTQLNYPWGIQYLPSISTYLYITNYYGHTIMQWAPGNTSGSFIAGTPGVSGSNATLLNNPMGIKIDTYLNIFVVDYGNSRVQLFCNNNQTGTTIVGTGTAGAGAKQLNNPRGIAFDSLMNMYIADYGNQRVQQFFKL
;
A
#
# COMPACT_ATOMS: atom_id res chain seq x y z
N MET A 1 1.92 22.35 -5.56
CA MET A 1 3.29 21.82 -5.76
C MET A 1 3.23 20.91 -6.96
N TYR A 2 3.93 21.25 -8.04
CA TYR A 2 3.94 20.43 -9.26
C TYR A 2 4.90 19.24 -9.03
N ASN A 3 4.33 18.05 -8.85
CA ASN A 3 5.09 16.80 -8.87
C ASN A 3 5.38 16.49 -10.34
N ASN A 4 6.62 16.68 -10.78
CA ASN A 4 7.01 16.21 -12.10
C ASN A 4 7.57 14.80 -11.94
N LEU A 5 6.86 13.81 -12.50
CA LEU A 5 7.40 12.47 -12.69
C LEU A 5 8.24 12.43 -13.96
N PHE A 6 9.36 11.71 -13.91
CA PHE A 6 10.23 11.51 -15.07
C PHE A 6 10.65 10.04 -15.17
N ASN A 7 10.71 9.53 -16.40
CA ASN A 7 11.31 8.24 -16.69
C ASN A 7 12.67 8.42 -17.35
N ILE A 8 13.66 7.75 -16.78
CA ILE A 8 14.91 7.50 -17.47
C ILE A 8 14.82 6.11 -18.08
N THR A 9 15.01 6.03 -19.40
CA THR A 9 15.09 4.76 -20.13
C THR A 9 16.49 4.57 -20.69
N GLN A 10 17.18 3.52 -20.25
CA GLN A 10 18.45 3.10 -20.84
C GLN A 10 18.54 1.58 -20.82
N ASN A 11 18.83 0.96 -21.97
CA ASN A 11 19.05 -0.49 -22.12
C ASN A 11 18.04 -1.38 -21.36
N GLN A 12 16.74 -1.07 -21.48
CA GLN A 12 15.62 -1.81 -20.87
C GLN A 12 15.44 -1.68 -19.34
N CYS A 13 16.18 -0.80 -18.66
CA CYS A 13 15.84 -0.34 -17.32
C CYS A 13 15.00 0.95 -17.40
N ILE A 14 13.92 1.00 -16.61
CA ILE A 14 13.08 2.18 -16.40
C ILE A 14 13.21 2.57 -14.94
N CYS A 15 13.70 3.79 -14.68
CA CYS A 15 13.65 4.39 -13.35
C CYS A 15 12.59 5.49 -13.36
N GLU A 16 11.52 5.30 -12.57
CA GLU A 16 10.56 6.37 -12.30
C GLU A 16 11.07 7.21 -11.14
N MET A 17 11.18 8.52 -11.34
CA MET A 17 11.59 9.46 -10.30
C MET A 17 10.53 10.53 -10.13
N ILE A 18 10.37 11.02 -8.90
CA ILE A 18 9.58 12.21 -8.59
C ILE A 18 10.54 13.34 -8.22
N LYS A 19 10.21 14.55 -8.68
CA LYS A 19 10.73 15.77 -8.09
C LYS A 19 9.64 16.37 -7.20
N VAL A 20 9.93 16.48 -5.90
CA VAL A 20 9.10 17.20 -4.93
C VAL A 20 9.93 18.38 -4.42
N ASN A 21 9.53 19.60 -4.82
CA ASN A 21 10.30 20.83 -4.58
C ASN A 21 11.74 20.73 -5.14
N ASP A 22 12.76 20.99 -4.33
CA ASP A 22 14.16 20.90 -4.73
C ASP A 22 14.72 19.48 -4.65
N SER A 23 14.01 18.53 -4.04
CA SER A 23 14.48 17.16 -3.84
C SER A 23 13.98 16.22 -4.93
N ILE A 24 14.87 15.35 -5.41
CA ILE A 24 14.56 14.29 -6.38
C ILE A 24 14.61 12.96 -5.62
N SER A 25 13.61 12.10 -5.82
CA SER A 25 13.54 10.75 -5.23
C SER A 25 13.17 9.72 -6.30
N ALA A 26 13.82 8.56 -6.29
CA ALA A 26 13.44 7.44 -7.14
C ALA A 26 12.23 6.71 -6.51
N LEU A 27 11.21 6.41 -7.32
CA LEU A 27 9.98 5.73 -6.87
C LEU A 27 9.93 4.26 -7.27
N ASN A 28 10.21 3.96 -8.53
CA ASN A 28 10.07 2.61 -9.05
C ASN A 28 11.26 2.22 -9.93
N TYR A 29 11.60 0.94 -9.85
CA TYR A 29 12.69 0.32 -10.58
C TYR A 29 12.11 -0.84 -11.40
N PHE A 30 12.08 -0.70 -12.72
CA PHE A 30 11.70 -1.80 -13.61
C PHE A 30 12.92 -2.25 -14.39
N SER A 31 13.20 -3.54 -14.33
CA SER A 31 14.12 -4.18 -15.24
C SER A 31 13.52 -5.44 -15.80
N LYS A 32 13.60 -5.58 -17.12
CA LYS A 32 13.12 -6.77 -17.81
C LYS A 32 14.14 -7.93 -17.75
N ASN A 33 15.43 -7.69 -17.44
CA ASN A 33 16.48 -8.73 -17.43
C ASN A 33 17.86 -8.36 -16.80
N GLN A 34 18.06 -7.21 -16.14
CA GLN A 34 19.34 -6.82 -15.50
C GLN A 34 19.17 -6.05 -14.18
N THR A 35 20.05 -6.24 -13.19
CA THR A 35 20.02 -5.51 -11.91
C THR A 35 20.54 -4.07 -12.08
N CYS A 36 19.67 -3.07 -11.89
CA CYS A 36 20.03 -1.64 -11.85
C CYS A 36 20.05 -1.17 -10.38
N GLN A 37 21.07 -0.42 -9.93
CA GLN A 37 21.24 -0.01 -8.53
C GLN A 37 21.33 1.52 -8.38
N LEU A 38 20.66 2.06 -7.35
CA LEU A 38 20.79 3.46 -6.95
C LEU A 38 22.04 3.61 -6.06
N PHE A 39 22.99 4.44 -6.48
CA PHE A 39 24.27 4.57 -5.78
C PHE A 39 24.27 5.71 -4.74
N ARG A 40 23.64 6.85 -5.06
CA ARG A 40 23.52 8.01 -4.14
C ARG A 40 22.41 8.97 -4.57
N SER A 41 21.71 9.53 -3.60
CA SER A 41 20.92 10.75 -3.79
C SER A 41 21.40 11.81 -2.80
N ASN A 42 21.48 13.06 -3.26
CA ASN A 42 21.53 14.23 -2.39
C ASN A 42 20.40 15.19 -2.79
N ALA A 43 20.27 16.30 -2.07
CA ALA A 43 19.18 17.25 -2.29
C ALA A 43 19.11 17.80 -3.73
N SER A 44 20.17 17.71 -4.54
CA SER A 44 20.23 18.32 -5.87
C SER A 44 20.72 17.37 -6.99
N THR A 45 21.03 16.11 -6.71
CA THR A 45 21.61 15.16 -7.69
C THR A 45 21.30 13.71 -7.31
N ILE A 46 20.92 12.90 -8.30
CA ILE A 46 20.77 11.44 -8.18
C ILE A 46 21.81 10.76 -9.06
N TYR A 47 22.45 9.72 -8.54
CA TYR A 47 23.36 8.84 -9.26
C TYR A 47 22.70 7.48 -9.46
N ILE A 48 22.46 7.11 -10.73
CA ILE A 48 21.92 5.81 -11.13
C ILE A 48 23.01 5.09 -11.92
N GLU A 49 23.36 3.87 -11.49
CA GLU A 49 24.31 3.01 -12.20
C GLU A 49 23.53 1.88 -12.90
N PHE A 50 23.75 1.77 -14.22
CA PHE A 50 23.27 0.65 -15.02
C PHE A 50 24.42 -0.33 -15.19
N TYR A 51 24.34 -1.50 -14.55
CA TYR A 51 25.35 -2.56 -14.65
C TYR A 51 25.34 -3.21 -16.03
N SER A 52 25.95 -2.52 -16.99
CA SER A 52 26.61 -3.10 -18.15
C SER A 52 27.51 -2.11 -18.90
N ASN A 53 27.48 -0.79 -18.59
CA ASN A 53 28.27 0.22 -19.33
C ASN A 53 28.72 1.46 -18.51
N SER A 54 28.66 1.44 -17.17
CA SER A 54 29.10 2.57 -16.32
C SER A 54 28.48 3.93 -16.71
N THR A 55 27.25 3.94 -17.22
CA THR A 55 26.56 5.18 -17.55
C THR A 55 26.02 5.83 -16.28
N PHE A 56 26.45 7.07 -16.01
CA PHE A 56 25.97 7.89 -14.90
C PHE A 56 25.05 8.97 -15.42
N ILE A 57 23.85 9.07 -14.85
CA ILE A 57 22.89 10.10 -15.26
C ILE A 57 22.90 11.22 -14.25
N PHE A 58 23.13 12.44 -14.75
CA PHE A 58 23.19 13.64 -13.93
C PHE A 58 21.88 14.41 -14.06
N LEU A 59 21.23 14.62 -12.92
CA LEU A 59 20.07 15.48 -12.79
C LEU A 59 20.51 16.71 -12.01
N ASN A 60 20.45 17.88 -12.63
CA ASN A 60 20.62 19.16 -11.94
C ASN A 60 19.28 19.92 -11.94
N GLN A 61 19.16 20.90 -11.05
CA GLN A 61 17.96 21.68 -10.73
C GLN A 61 17.27 22.33 -11.95
N SER A 62 17.97 22.52 -13.07
CA SER A 62 17.52 23.25 -14.25
C SER A 62 17.61 22.50 -15.60
N SER A 63 18.22 21.31 -15.68
CA SER A 63 18.24 20.48 -16.90
C SER A 63 18.58 19.01 -16.64
N ILE A 64 18.10 18.12 -17.53
CA ILE A 64 18.49 16.71 -17.57
C ILE A 64 19.68 16.60 -18.54
N THR A 65 20.84 16.18 -18.05
CA THR A 65 22.02 15.92 -18.90
C THR A 65 22.44 14.46 -18.74
N ILE A 66 22.30 13.67 -19.79
CA ILE A 66 22.78 12.29 -19.83
C ILE A 66 24.26 12.33 -20.24
N LEU A 67 25.16 11.93 -19.34
CA LEU A 67 26.59 11.81 -19.66
C LEU A 67 26.95 10.32 -19.77
N ASN A 68 27.37 9.90 -20.95
CA ASN A 68 27.94 8.56 -21.12
C ASN A 68 29.40 8.61 -20.67
N ILE A 69 29.70 8.10 -19.48
CA ILE A 69 31.07 7.97 -19.00
C ILE A 69 31.52 6.54 -19.32
N GLN A 70 32.42 6.37 -20.29
CA GLN A 70 33.17 5.12 -20.38
C GLN A 70 34.23 5.10 -19.27
N GLU A 71 34.39 3.93 -18.63
CA GLU A 71 35.16 3.67 -17.41
C GLU A 71 36.36 4.60 -17.10
N TYR A 72 36.41 5.05 -15.84
CA TYR A 72 37.64 5.44 -15.18
C TYR A 72 38.48 4.19 -14.90
N GLN A 73 39.51 3.94 -15.72
CA GLN A 73 40.59 3.02 -15.37
C GLN A 73 41.66 3.82 -14.61
N PRO A 74 42.09 3.41 -13.40
CA PRO A 74 43.15 4.11 -12.68
C PRO A 74 44.48 3.82 -13.38
N SER A 75 44.87 4.69 -14.33
CA SER A 75 46.21 4.67 -14.91
C SER A 75 47.07 5.76 -14.27
N THR A 76 48.28 5.39 -13.89
CA THR A 76 49.28 6.19 -13.17
C THR A 76 49.96 7.23 -14.06
N SER A 77 49.22 7.97 -14.88
CA SER A 77 49.81 9.03 -15.72
C SER A 77 48.84 10.18 -15.98
N SER A 78 49.34 11.39 -15.79
CA SER A 78 48.64 12.66 -15.99
C SER A 78 48.22 12.87 -17.45
N SER A 79 46.96 12.61 -17.77
CA SER A 79 46.28 13.20 -18.92
C SER A 79 44.80 13.39 -18.62
N THR A 80 44.32 14.63 -18.78
CA THR A 80 42.92 15.04 -18.63
C THR A 80 41.99 14.28 -19.59
N PRO A 81 40.89 13.66 -19.11
CA PRO A 81 39.93 12.98 -19.96
C PRO A 81 39.04 13.97 -20.71
N THR A 82 38.88 13.77 -22.02
CA THR A 82 37.93 14.48 -22.87
C THR A 82 36.53 13.88 -22.71
N THR A 83 35.59 14.65 -22.17
CA THR A 83 34.16 14.30 -22.09
C THR A 83 33.46 14.61 -23.41
N THR A 84 32.92 13.61 -24.09
CA THR A 84 31.97 13.82 -25.20
C THR A 84 30.55 13.87 -24.66
N SER A 85 29.93 15.05 -24.67
CA SER A 85 28.51 15.23 -24.33
C SER A 85 27.64 14.99 -25.56
N SER A 86 26.84 13.92 -25.56
CA SER A 86 25.74 13.75 -26.51
C SER A 86 24.42 14.09 -25.82
N THR A 87 23.85 15.24 -26.13
CA THR A 87 22.51 15.65 -25.65
C THR A 87 21.43 14.94 -26.48
N SER A 88 20.85 13.86 -25.95
CA SER A 88 19.57 13.34 -26.43
C SER A 88 18.45 13.88 -25.52
N THR A 89 17.88 15.02 -25.91
CA THR A 89 16.70 15.59 -25.23
C THR A 89 15.44 14.91 -25.75
N SER A 90 14.94 13.91 -25.03
CA SER A 90 13.55 13.48 -25.13
C SER A 90 13.00 13.15 -23.74
N ALA A 91 12.84 14.16 -22.90
CA ALA A 91 12.01 14.07 -21.71
C ALA A 91 10.56 14.36 -22.12
N THR A 92 9.80 13.31 -22.44
CA THR A 92 8.35 13.43 -22.62
C THR A 92 7.70 13.48 -21.25
N ALA A 93 6.84 14.47 -21.01
CA ALA A 93 5.99 14.51 -19.81
C ALA A 93 5.18 13.21 -19.70
N LEU A 94 5.21 12.57 -18.54
CA LEU A 94 4.43 11.36 -18.30
C LEU A 94 2.94 11.67 -18.36
N VAL A 95 2.23 10.98 -19.24
CA VAL A 95 0.76 11.00 -19.25
C VAL A 95 0.29 10.07 -18.15
N ASN A 96 -0.57 10.56 -17.25
CA ASN A 96 -1.12 9.74 -16.18
C ASN A 96 -1.78 8.48 -16.79
N PRO A 97 -1.38 7.25 -16.39
CA PRO A 97 -1.90 6.01 -16.95
C PRO A 97 -3.42 5.87 -16.73
N CYS A 98 -3.96 6.50 -15.68
CA CYS A 98 -5.39 6.50 -15.42
C CYS A 98 -6.18 7.27 -16.49
N THR A 99 -5.68 8.42 -16.95
CA THR A 99 -6.38 9.25 -17.96
C THR A 99 -6.06 8.86 -19.40
N SER A 100 -4.91 8.22 -19.64
CA SER A 100 -4.52 7.68 -20.95
C SER A 100 -5.04 6.27 -21.24
N GLY A 101 -5.70 5.63 -20.27
CA GLY A 101 -6.19 4.26 -20.40
C GLY A 101 -5.12 3.18 -20.26
N GLY A 102 -3.94 3.52 -19.71
CA GLY A 102 -2.87 2.58 -19.37
C GLY A 102 -3.12 1.73 -18.11
N TYR A 103 -4.20 1.99 -17.38
CA TYR A 103 -4.70 1.13 -16.30
C TYR A 103 -5.83 0.24 -16.78
N ARG A 104 -5.44 -0.95 -17.25
CA ARG A 104 -6.33 -2.01 -17.69
C ARG A 104 -5.86 -3.33 -17.11
N TRP A 105 -6.83 -4.12 -16.67
CA TRP A 105 -6.62 -5.51 -16.27
C TRP A 105 -7.55 -6.41 -17.06
N ASN A 106 -7.20 -7.68 -17.16
CA ASN A 106 -8.19 -8.66 -17.57
C ASN A 106 -9.39 -8.61 -16.61
N THR A 107 -10.59 -8.89 -17.12
CA THR A 107 -11.83 -8.85 -16.29
C THR A 107 -12.18 -10.19 -15.66
N THR A 108 -11.43 -11.23 -16.02
CA THR A 108 -11.61 -12.59 -15.52
C THR A 108 -10.49 -12.93 -14.55
N GLY A 109 -10.85 -13.12 -13.28
CA GLY A 109 -9.89 -13.42 -12.22
C GLY A 109 -9.43 -14.86 -12.26
N ILE A 110 -8.16 -15.08 -11.93
CA ILE A 110 -7.58 -16.40 -11.70
C ILE A 110 -7.55 -16.64 -10.21
N THR A 111 -8.14 -17.73 -9.76
CA THR A 111 -8.09 -18.11 -8.34
C THR A 111 -6.71 -18.66 -8.02
N ILE A 112 -5.95 -17.96 -7.18
CA ILE A 112 -4.61 -18.37 -6.74
C ILE A 112 -4.62 -19.09 -5.38
N LEU A 113 -5.65 -18.83 -4.56
CA LEU A 113 -5.93 -19.53 -3.31
C LEU A 113 -7.44 -19.71 -3.20
N ASN A 114 -7.89 -20.87 -2.73
CA ASN A 114 -9.31 -21.21 -2.57
C ASN A 114 -9.64 -21.72 -1.16
N SER A 115 -10.90 -22.09 -0.94
CA SER A 115 -11.44 -22.51 0.37
C SER A 115 -10.80 -23.77 0.98
N THR A 116 -10.01 -24.52 0.21
CA THR A 116 -9.22 -25.65 0.74
C THR A 116 -7.90 -25.21 1.37
N GLN A 117 -7.45 -23.98 1.10
CA GLN A 117 -6.14 -23.46 1.53
C GLN A 117 -6.27 -22.28 2.52
N ILE A 118 -7.34 -21.49 2.39
CA ILE A 118 -7.65 -20.34 3.25
C ILE A 118 -9.13 -20.36 3.61
N THR A 119 -9.53 -19.60 4.64
CA THR A 119 -10.96 -19.48 4.97
C THR A 119 -11.53 -18.14 4.52
N HIS A 120 -11.02 -17.02 5.03
CA HIS A 120 -11.56 -15.70 4.80
C HIS A 120 -10.41 -14.68 4.83
N ALA A 121 -9.78 -14.49 3.67
CA ALA A 121 -8.73 -13.48 3.51
C ALA A 121 -9.32 -12.07 3.74
N ALA A 122 -8.84 -11.38 4.77
CA ALA A 122 -9.26 -10.02 5.12
C ALA A 122 -8.35 -8.95 4.49
N HIS A 123 -7.04 -9.19 4.47
CA HIS A 123 -6.04 -8.28 3.91
C HIS A 123 -4.95 -9.05 3.16
N LEU A 124 -4.37 -8.37 2.17
CA LEU A 124 -3.29 -8.85 1.31
C LEU A 124 -2.15 -7.83 1.34
N PHE A 125 -0.93 -8.32 1.50
CA PHE A 125 0.28 -7.49 1.49
C PHE A 125 1.36 -8.18 0.67
N PHE A 126 2.04 -7.44 -0.20
CA PHE A 126 3.23 -7.92 -0.89
C PHE A 126 4.46 -7.29 -0.27
N ASP A 127 5.51 -8.09 -0.07
CA ASP A 127 6.86 -7.58 0.19
C ASP A 127 7.57 -7.21 -1.13
N SER A 128 8.79 -6.69 -1.03
CA SER A 128 9.60 -6.29 -2.18
C SER A 128 10.03 -7.46 -3.09
N ASN A 129 9.84 -8.71 -2.66
CA ASN A 129 10.16 -9.92 -3.43
C ASN A 129 8.92 -10.54 -4.10
N ASP A 130 7.78 -9.84 -4.12
CA ASP A 130 6.48 -10.36 -4.54
C ASP A 130 6.02 -11.60 -3.76
N THR A 131 6.41 -11.72 -2.49
CA THR A 131 5.80 -12.69 -1.59
C THR A 131 4.49 -12.13 -1.06
N LEU A 132 3.40 -12.87 -1.24
CA LEU A 132 2.08 -12.50 -0.75
C LEU A 132 1.89 -12.94 0.72
N TYR A 133 1.43 -12.02 1.56
CA TYR A 133 1.03 -12.25 2.93
C TYR A 133 -0.47 -12.04 3.07
N ILE A 134 -1.15 -12.98 3.73
CA ILE A 134 -2.61 -12.98 3.87
C ILE A 134 -2.99 -13.04 5.35
N ALA A 135 -3.83 -12.10 5.80
CA ALA A 135 -4.53 -12.23 7.06
C ALA A 135 -5.82 -13.05 6.85
N ASP A 136 -5.89 -14.25 7.43
CA ASP A 136 -7.02 -15.17 7.32
C ASP A 136 -7.81 -15.18 8.63
N GLU A 137 -8.91 -14.42 8.63
CA GLU A 137 -9.54 -13.89 9.83
C GLU A 137 -10.43 -14.91 10.55
N TYR A 138 -11.19 -15.72 9.82
CA TYR A 138 -12.32 -16.44 10.39
C TYR A 138 -11.91 -17.79 10.99
N ALA A 139 -12.06 -18.92 10.30
CA ALA A 139 -11.93 -20.20 11.01
C ALA A 139 -10.49 -20.47 11.45
N ASN A 140 -9.52 -20.02 10.67
CA ASN A 140 -8.10 -20.23 10.98
C ASN A 140 -7.56 -19.21 12.00
N SER A 141 -7.90 -17.93 11.88
CA SER A 141 -7.26 -16.83 12.64
C SER A 141 -5.73 -16.89 12.56
N VAL A 142 -5.19 -16.85 11.33
CA VAL A 142 -3.75 -17.00 11.07
C VAL A 142 -3.24 -16.02 10.02
N ILE A 143 -1.92 -15.93 9.92
CA ILE A 143 -1.23 -15.27 8.80
C ILE A 143 -0.56 -16.32 7.92
N TRP A 144 -0.87 -16.26 6.63
CA TRP A 144 -0.24 -17.07 5.59
C TRP A 144 0.82 -16.27 4.83
N LYS A 145 1.87 -16.96 4.41
CA LYS A 145 2.88 -16.51 3.44
C LYS A 145 2.78 -17.37 2.18
N LEU A 146 2.66 -16.76 1.02
CA LEU A 146 2.70 -17.43 -0.27
C LEU A 146 3.87 -16.83 -1.08
N PRO A 147 5.03 -17.52 -1.13
CA PRO A 147 6.14 -17.10 -1.98
C PRO A 147 5.73 -16.98 -3.44
N LYS A 148 6.40 -16.10 -4.19
CA LYS A 148 6.15 -15.93 -5.62
C LYS A 148 6.21 -17.28 -6.35
N ASN A 149 5.21 -17.55 -7.19
CA ASN A 149 5.03 -18.79 -7.96
C ASN A 149 4.76 -20.07 -7.12
N ALA A 150 4.67 -19.97 -5.79
CA ALA A 150 4.22 -21.10 -4.98
C ALA A 150 2.71 -21.30 -5.15
N VAL A 151 2.28 -22.55 -5.01
CA VAL A 151 0.84 -22.91 -5.06
C VAL A 151 0.24 -23.11 -3.68
N ASN A 152 1.06 -23.43 -2.67
CA ASN A 152 0.60 -23.69 -1.31
C ASN A 152 1.12 -22.61 -0.35
N PRO A 153 0.23 -22.01 0.48
CA PRO A 153 0.64 -21.07 1.49
C PRO A 153 1.32 -21.77 2.68
N ILE A 154 2.17 -21.02 3.37
CA ILE A 154 2.91 -21.44 4.56
C ILE A 154 2.36 -20.66 5.75
N LEU A 155 2.00 -21.36 6.83
CA LEU A 155 1.58 -20.74 8.08
C LEU A 155 2.79 -20.07 8.73
N ILE A 156 2.73 -18.75 8.99
CA ILE A 156 3.84 -18.02 9.60
C ILE A 156 3.52 -17.42 10.98
N ALA A 157 2.23 -17.21 11.30
CA ALA A 157 1.81 -16.72 12.60
C ALA A 157 0.36 -17.12 12.90
N GLY A 158 0.02 -17.24 14.18
CA GLY A 158 -1.27 -17.77 14.62
C GLY A 158 -1.27 -19.29 14.71
N GLN A 159 -2.35 -19.82 15.29
CA GLN A 159 -2.58 -21.26 15.40
C GLN A 159 -3.91 -21.59 14.73
N ALA A 160 -3.85 -22.36 13.65
CA ALA A 160 -5.03 -22.72 12.87
C ALA A 160 -6.09 -23.37 13.77
N LEU A 161 -7.35 -22.95 13.60
CA LEU A 161 -8.51 -23.45 14.35
C LEU A 161 -8.41 -23.21 15.87
N SER A 162 -7.51 -22.34 16.32
CA SER A 162 -7.26 -22.04 17.73
C SER A 162 -7.30 -20.53 17.98
N ARG A 163 -8.51 -19.97 17.89
CA ARG A 163 -8.74 -18.56 18.23
C ARG A 163 -8.46 -18.32 19.70
N GLY A 164 -7.77 -17.22 20.01
CA GLY A 164 -7.44 -16.89 21.39
C GLY A 164 -6.61 -15.61 21.51
N SER A 165 -6.18 -15.32 22.74
CA SER A 165 -5.45 -14.10 23.10
C SER A 165 -3.99 -14.35 23.49
N ASN A 166 -3.53 -15.61 23.47
CA ASN A 166 -2.13 -15.94 23.72
C ASN A 166 -1.20 -15.29 22.68
N SER A 167 0.08 -15.19 22.99
CA SER A 167 1.10 -14.60 22.10
C SER A 167 1.26 -15.32 20.75
N SER A 168 0.81 -16.57 20.63
CA SER A 168 0.83 -17.34 19.38
C SER A 168 -0.54 -17.46 18.71
N GLN A 169 -1.56 -16.78 19.24
CA GLN A 169 -2.95 -16.86 18.78
C GLN A 169 -3.47 -15.49 18.37
N PHE A 170 -4.51 -15.49 17.53
CA PHE A 170 -5.26 -14.31 17.16
C PHE A 170 -6.76 -14.52 17.35
N ASN A 171 -7.49 -13.42 17.42
CA ASN A 171 -8.94 -13.38 17.40
C ASN A 171 -9.42 -12.39 16.33
N LEU A 172 -9.69 -12.93 15.13
CA LEU A 172 -10.01 -12.20 13.91
C LEU A 172 -8.88 -11.24 13.47
N PRO A 173 -7.70 -11.74 13.07
CA PRO A 173 -6.65 -10.89 12.52
C PRO A 173 -7.12 -10.21 11.22
N GLN A 174 -6.96 -8.90 11.11
CA GLN A 174 -7.54 -8.12 10.00
C GLN A 174 -6.50 -7.70 8.95
N ALA A 175 -5.35 -7.20 9.39
CA ALA A 175 -4.30 -6.69 8.53
C ALA A 175 -2.94 -7.27 8.90
N VAL A 176 -2.07 -7.32 7.90
CA VAL A 176 -0.73 -7.92 7.95
C VAL A 176 0.24 -7.00 7.21
N TYR A 177 1.37 -6.69 7.84
CA TYR A 177 2.44 -5.85 7.29
C TYR A 177 3.80 -6.35 7.76
N LEU A 178 4.83 -6.08 6.95
CA LEU A 178 6.22 -6.25 7.35
C LEU A 178 6.92 -4.89 7.45
N ASP A 179 7.84 -4.77 8.39
CA ASP A 179 8.86 -3.71 8.35
C ASP A 179 10.08 -4.15 7.52
N SER A 180 11.03 -3.25 7.31
CA SER A 180 12.25 -3.47 6.53
C SER A 180 13.18 -4.56 7.09
N GLU A 181 13.02 -4.91 8.38
CA GLU A 181 13.71 -6.03 9.02
C GLU A 181 12.94 -7.37 8.87
N GLN A 182 11.82 -7.35 8.13
CA GLN A 182 10.89 -8.46 7.96
C GLN A 182 10.20 -8.91 9.25
N ASN A 183 10.10 -8.03 10.26
CA ASN A 183 9.24 -8.28 11.41
C ASN A 183 7.78 -8.12 10.99
N LEU A 184 6.95 -9.03 11.48
CA LEU A 184 5.53 -9.10 11.12
C LEU A 184 4.66 -8.33 12.11
N TYR A 185 3.78 -7.47 11.60
CA TYR A 185 2.77 -6.74 12.38
C TYR A 185 1.37 -7.18 11.97
N VAL A 186 0.55 -7.50 12.95
CA VAL A 186 -0.82 -7.98 12.74
C VAL A 186 -1.79 -7.22 13.61
N THR A 187 -2.83 -6.64 13.01
CA THR A 187 -3.97 -6.11 13.78
C THR A 187 -4.86 -7.26 14.23
N ASP A 188 -5.00 -7.42 15.54
CA ASP A 188 -5.69 -8.53 16.19
C ASP A 188 -7.01 -8.01 16.78
N TYR A 189 -8.04 -7.97 15.94
CA TYR A 189 -9.23 -7.13 16.11
C TYR A 189 -9.92 -7.30 17.47
N TYR A 190 -10.32 -8.52 17.82
CA TYR A 190 -11.03 -8.79 19.08
C TYR A 190 -10.12 -8.98 20.29
N ASN A 191 -8.80 -8.93 20.10
CA ASN A 191 -7.84 -8.81 21.20
C ASN A 191 -7.39 -7.36 21.42
N TYR A 192 -7.92 -6.40 20.64
CA TYR A 192 -7.71 -4.95 20.81
C TYR A 192 -6.22 -4.54 20.81
N ARG A 193 -5.42 -5.23 19.99
CA ARG A 193 -3.97 -5.05 19.96
C ARG A 193 -3.41 -5.13 18.54
N VAL A 194 -2.19 -4.64 18.40
CA VAL A 194 -1.30 -5.00 17.29
C VAL A 194 -0.21 -5.90 17.85
N GLN A 195 -0.07 -7.10 17.29
CA GLN A 195 1.03 -8.00 17.62
C GLN A 195 2.19 -7.79 16.64
N LYS A 196 3.42 -7.74 17.18
CA LYS A 196 4.67 -7.80 16.45
C LYS A 196 5.30 -9.18 16.64
N TYR A 197 5.75 -9.81 15.56
CA TYR A 197 6.55 -11.02 15.56
C TYR A 197 7.92 -10.65 14.99
N ILE A 198 8.98 -10.89 15.75
CA ILE A 198 10.33 -10.75 15.21
C ILE A 198 10.51 -11.76 14.08
N ASN A 199 11.22 -11.39 13.01
CA ASN A 199 11.43 -12.25 11.86
C ASN A 199 11.89 -13.66 12.29
N GLY A 200 11.14 -14.69 11.89
CA GLY A 200 11.36 -16.10 12.26
C GLY A 200 10.78 -16.56 13.60
N SER A 201 10.25 -15.66 14.43
CA SER A 201 9.54 -16.00 15.67
C SER A 201 8.10 -16.46 15.39
N ASN A 202 7.64 -17.46 16.14
CA ASN A 202 6.25 -17.89 16.19
C ASN A 202 5.50 -17.36 17.43
N ILE A 203 6.18 -16.58 18.28
CA ILE A 203 5.62 -15.91 19.45
C ILE A 203 5.58 -14.41 19.19
N GLY A 204 4.39 -13.83 19.28
CA GLY A 204 4.13 -12.41 19.16
C GLY A 204 4.28 -11.68 20.49
N MET A 205 4.63 -10.39 20.38
CA MET A 205 4.58 -9.43 21.48
C MET A 205 3.59 -8.32 21.14
N THR A 206 2.93 -7.77 22.14
CA THR A 206 2.03 -6.63 21.96
C THR A 206 2.85 -5.36 21.66
N ALA A 207 2.78 -4.89 20.42
CA ALA A 207 3.38 -3.62 20.02
C ALA A 207 2.51 -2.43 20.47
N VAL A 208 1.20 -2.54 20.27
CA VAL A 208 0.22 -1.48 20.59
C VAL A 208 -1.06 -2.07 21.16
N GLY A 209 -1.71 -1.34 22.06
CA GLY A 209 -2.98 -1.72 22.68
C GLY A 209 -2.80 -2.49 23.98
N LEU A 210 -3.88 -2.64 24.73
CA LEU A 210 -3.94 -3.47 25.93
C LEU A 210 -4.68 -4.76 25.57
N SER A 211 -3.93 -5.86 25.52
CA SER A 211 -4.44 -7.17 25.08
C SER A 211 -5.71 -7.56 25.84
N GLY A 212 -6.81 -7.75 25.12
CA GLY A 212 -8.11 -8.17 25.66
C GLY A 212 -8.92 -7.07 26.34
N THR A 213 -8.44 -5.80 26.34
CA THR A 213 -9.18 -4.67 26.91
C THR A 213 -9.33 -3.54 25.89
N ALA A 214 -10.56 -3.36 25.39
CA ALA A 214 -10.90 -2.23 24.54
C ALA A 214 -10.87 -0.91 25.31
N GLY A 215 -10.50 0.19 24.66
CA GLY A 215 -10.60 1.51 25.27
C GLY A 215 -10.19 2.66 24.36
N THR A 216 -10.32 3.89 24.86
CA THR A 216 -10.08 5.14 24.13
C THR A 216 -8.82 5.88 24.58
N ALA A 217 -8.13 5.40 25.62
CA ALA A 217 -6.88 6.00 26.08
C ALA A 217 -5.81 6.00 24.98
N SER A 218 -4.77 6.82 25.14
CA SER A 218 -3.69 6.97 24.14
C SER A 218 -2.91 5.69 23.87
N ASN A 219 -2.93 4.72 24.79
CA ASN A 219 -2.30 3.41 24.65
C ASN A 219 -3.31 2.26 24.41
N MET A 220 -4.58 2.56 24.23
CA MET A 220 -5.65 1.58 24.02
C MET A 220 -6.24 1.67 22.62
N LEU A 221 -6.78 0.54 22.16
CA LEU A 221 -7.49 0.41 20.89
C LEU A 221 -8.89 -0.14 21.19
N GLY A 222 -9.88 0.22 20.39
CA GLY A 222 -11.24 -0.30 20.43
C GLY A 222 -11.49 -1.35 19.35
N GLY A 223 -10.87 -1.23 18.18
CA GLY A 223 -11.03 -2.19 17.09
C GLY A 223 -10.03 -1.95 15.97
N PRO A 224 -8.78 -2.42 16.10
CA PRO A 224 -7.77 -2.20 15.08
C PRO A 224 -8.08 -3.05 13.84
N ARG A 225 -8.45 -2.42 12.72
CA ARG A 225 -8.73 -3.12 11.46
C ARG A 225 -7.57 -3.10 10.48
N HIS A 226 -6.90 -1.96 10.37
CA HIS A 226 -5.82 -1.81 9.42
C HIS A 226 -4.66 -1.05 10.06
N LEU A 227 -3.45 -1.29 9.54
CA LEU A 227 -2.28 -0.52 9.90
C LEU A 227 -1.49 -0.16 8.63
N CYS A 228 -0.64 0.86 8.69
CA CYS A 228 0.39 1.12 7.69
C CYS A 228 1.55 1.88 8.34
N PHE A 229 2.73 1.83 7.73
CA PHE A 229 3.89 2.61 8.15
C PHE A 229 4.04 3.87 7.29
N ASP A 230 4.72 4.88 7.82
CA ASP A 230 5.31 5.90 6.96
C ASP A 230 6.52 5.35 6.18
N SER A 231 7.00 6.07 5.17
CA SER A 231 8.10 5.59 4.33
C SER A 231 9.42 5.39 5.07
N THR A 232 9.57 6.01 6.25
CA THR A 232 10.76 5.86 7.10
C THR A 232 10.60 4.76 8.15
N GLU A 233 9.43 4.14 8.26
CA GLU A 233 9.06 3.21 9.31
C GLU A 233 9.30 3.75 10.72
N THR A 234 9.31 5.07 10.90
CA THR A 234 9.38 5.71 12.22
C THR A 234 8.04 5.62 12.93
N TYR A 235 6.95 5.71 12.17
CA TYR A 235 5.59 5.73 12.68
C TYR A 235 4.72 4.66 12.05
N MET A 236 3.91 4.05 12.91
CA MET A 236 2.81 3.18 12.55
C MET A 236 1.50 3.94 12.74
N TYR A 237 0.63 3.84 11.74
CA TYR A 237 -0.72 4.37 11.75
C TYR A 237 -1.70 3.21 11.84
N ILE A 238 -2.73 3.32 12.65
CA ILE A 238 -3.71 2.25 12.90
C ILE A 238 -5.10 2.83 12.76
N ALA A 239 -5.95 2.18 11.96
CA ALA A 239 -7.38 2.42 11.94
C ALA A 239 -8.01 1.77 13.18
N ASP A 240 -8.28 2.59 14.19
CA ASP A 240 -8.96 2.21 15.41
C ASP A 240 -10.47 2.40 15.21
N SER A 241 -11.04 1.46 14.45
CA SER A 241 -12.32 1.61 13.75
C SER A 241 -13.49 1.82 14.69
N ASP A 242 -13.56 1.04 15.76
CA ASP A 242 -14.66 1.10 16.74
C ASP A 242 -14.61 2.43 17.53
N ASN A 243 -13.45 3.09 17.60
CA ASN A 243 -13.27 4.41 18.19
C ASN A 243 -13.31 5.56 17.15
N ASN A 244 -13.61 5.28 15.88
CA ASN A 244 -13.77 6.28 14.83
C ASN A 244 -12.57 7.22 14.67
N ARG A 245 -11.36 6.66 14.74
CA ARG A 245 -10.11 7.45 14.71
C ARG A 245 -8.96 6.70 14.02
N ILE A 246 -7.99 7.47 13.54
CA ILE A 246 -6.68 6.94 13.17
C ILE A 246 -5.69 7.32 14.26
N MET A 247 -5.01 6.32 14.81
CA MET A 247 -3.97 6.48 15.82
C MET A 247 -2.59 6.39 15.19
N ARG A 248 -1.63 7.19 15.67
CA ARG A 248 -0.22 7.13 15.31
C ARG A 248 0.62 6.74 16.53
N PHE A 249 1.49 5.75 16.36
CA PHE A 249 2.47 5.28 17.34
C PHE A 249 3.86 5.28 16.72
N GLN A 250 4.90 5.34 17.55
CA GLN A 250 6.24 4.98 17.08
C GLN A 250 6.28 3.48 16.74
N SER A 251 6.94 3.11 15.64
CA SER A 251 7.01 1.71 15.18
C SER A 251 7.70 0.78 16.18
N ASN A 252 8.70 1.29 16.91
CA ASN A 252 9.43 0.58 17.96
C ASN A 252 8.72 0.62 19.33
N SER A 253 7.47 1.11 19.40
CA SER A 253 6.72 1.15 20.65
C SER A 253 6.54 -0.25 21.24
N THR A 254 6.83 -0.39 22.53
CA THR A 254 6.44 -1.55 23.34
C THR A 254 5.24 -1.14 24.20
N SER A 255 4.12 -1.85 24.07
CA SER A 255 2.87 -1.56 24.80
C SER A 255 2.16 -0.25 24.44
N GLY A 256 2.43 0.33 23.26
CA GLY A 256 1.66 1.45 22.72
C GLY A 256 1.74 2.76 23.51
N ILE A 257 2.83 3.02 24.23
CA ILE A 257 2.98 4.28 24.99
C ILE A 257 3.01 5.47 24.00
N ASN A 258 2.32 6.56 24.33
CA ASN A 258 2.25 7.82 23.56
C ASN A 258 1.53 7.76 22.19
N GLY A 259 0.46 6.99 22.06
CA GLY A 259 -0.39 7.07 20.87
C GLY A 259 -1.06 8.44 20.72
N ASN A 260 -1.09 8.94 19.48
CA ASN A 260 -1.68 10.22 19.14
C ASN A 260 -2.82 10.02 18.14
N VAL A 261 -3.96 10.67 18.37
CA VAL A 261 -5.02 10.77 17.35
C VAL A 261 -4.52 11.69 16.24
N VAL A 262 -4.51 11.21 15.00
CA VAL A 262 -4.03 11.98 13.84
C VAL A 262 -5.11 12.23 12.78
N ALA A 263 -6.25 11.55 12.89
CA ALA A 263 -7.45 11.82 12.11
C ALA A 263 -8.69 11.29 12.86
N GLY A 264 -9.84 11.95 12.72
CA GLY A 264 -11.08 11.60 13.43
C GLY A 264 -10.99 11.82 14.94
N GLY A 265 -11.65 10.95 15.72
CA GLY A 265 -11.70 11.04 17.19
C GLY A 265 -12.79 11.97 17.75
N ASN A 266 -13.58 12.62 16.90
CA ASN A 266 -14.69 13.48 17.28
C ASN A 266 -16.05 12.75 17.25
N GLY A 267 -16.03 11.46 17.64
CA GLY A 267 -17.17 10.56 17.51
C GLY A 267 -17.45 10.10 16.07
N ALA A 268 -18.38 9.16 15.93
CA ALA A 268 -18.82 8.68 14.63
C ALA A 268 -19.60 9.77 13.87
N GLY A 269 -19.26 9.98 12.60
CA GLY A 269 -20.04 10.87 11.75
C GLY A 269 -19.46 11.09 10.37
N ASN A 270 -20.22 11.83 9.55
CA ASN A 270 -19.94 12.04 8.12
C ASN A 270 -19.50 13.48 7.83
N GLY A 271 -19.15 14.26 8.86
CA GLY A 271 -18.57 15.60 8.72
C GLY A 271 -17.06 15.55 8.44
N THR A 272 -16.48 16.67 8.03
CA THR A 272 -15.05 16.77 7.69
C THR A 272 -14.12 16.60 8.90
N THR A 273 -14.64 16.71 10.12
CA THR A 273 -13.91 16.53 11.38
C THR A 273 -14.13 15.14 12.00
N GLN A 274 -14.93 14.28 11.37
CA GLN A 274 -15.31 12.98 11.91
C GLN A 274 -14.87 11.85 10.96
N LEU A 275 -14.70 10.67 11.53
CA LEU A 275 -14.67 9.41 10.79
C LEU A 275 -15.85 8.58 11.27
N ASN A 276 -16.29 7.64 10.45
CA ASN A 276 -17.37 6.72 10.74
C ASN A 276 -16.91 5.32 10.34
N TYR A 277 -16.34 4.61 11.31
CA TYR A 277 -15.80 3.28 11.17
C TYR A 277 -14.67 3.18 10.12
N PRO A 278 -13.57 3.92 10.26
CA PRO A 278 -12.49 3.91 9.27
C PRO A 278 -11.91 2.50 9.10
N TRP A 279 -11.62 2.08 7.87
CA TRP A 279 -11.13 0.73 7.57
C TRP A 279 -9.71 0.75 7.01
N GLY A 280 -9.57 0.78 5.68
CA GLY A 280 -8.29 0.84 4.99
C GLY A 280 -7.63 2.20 5.18
N ILE A 281 -6.32 2.17 5.40
CA ILE A 281 -5.47 3.36 5.46
C ILE A 281 -4.22 3.15 4.61
N GLN A 282 -3.78 4.19 3.93
CA GLN A 282 -2.48 4.22 3.28
C GLN A 282 -1.83 5.59 3.45
N TYR A 283 -0.53 5.60 3.71
CA TYR A 283 0.28 6.80 3.78
C TYR A 283 1.49 6.68 2.87
N LEU A 284 1.70 7.67 2.00
CA LEU A 284 2.84 7.74 1.09
C LEU A 284 3.47 9.14 1.17
N PRO A 285 4.18 9.47 2.27
CA PRO A 285 4.72 10.81 2.51
C PRO A 285 5.75 11.28 1.48
N SER A 286 6.36 10.35 0.73
CA SER A 286 7.25 10.66 -0.40
C SER A 286 6.51 11.29 -1.60
N ILE A 287 5.17 11.22 -1.62
CA ILE A 287 4.34 11.63 -2.77
C ILE A 287 3.25 12.62 -2.34
N SER A 288 2.67 12.44 -1.15
CA SER A 288 1.58 13.24 -0.61
C SER A 288 1.69 13.36 0.91
N THR A 289 1.37 14.54 1.45
CA THR A 289 1.33 14.78 2.90
C THR A 289 0.08 14.22 3.58
N TYR A 290 -0.84 13.61 2.82
CA TYR A 290 -2.11 13.12 3.32
C TYR A 290 -2.10 11.61 3.57
N LEU A 291 -2.69 11.20 4.70
CA LEU A 291 -3.24 9.85 4.88
C LEU A 291 -4.50 9.72 4.03
N TYR A 292 -4.67 8.57 3.39
CA TYR A 292 -5.90 8.24 2.68
C TYR A 292 -6.62 7.12 3.40
N ILE A 293 -7.91 7.34 3.65
CA ILE A 293 -8.70 6.56 4.59
C ILE A 293 -10.01 6.17 3.89
N THR A 294 -10.33 4.88 3.87
CA THR A 294 -11.71 4.47 3.54
C THR A 294 -12.58 4.63 4.77
N ASN A 295 -13.57 5.49 4.66
CA ASN A 295 -14.54 5.77 5.70
C ASN A 295 -15.76 4.88 5.50
N TYR A 296 -15.76 3.70 6.13
CA TYR A 296 -16.64 2.58 5.80
C TYR A 296 -18.13 2.96 5.86
N TYR A 297 -18.65 3.30 7.05
CA TYR A 297 -20.04 3.70 7.20
C TYR A 297 -20.30 5.13 6.73
N GLY A 298 -19.24 5.90 6.46
CA GLY A 298 -19.36 7.18 5.78
C GLY A 298 -19.43 7.09 4.26
N HIS A 299 -19.29 5.89 3.69
CA HIS A 299 -19.35 5.59 2.25
C HIS A 299 -18.44 6.47 1.40
N THR A 300 -17.28 6.84 1.95
CA THR A 300 -16.37 7.83 1.36
C THR A 300 -14.92 7.38 1.43
N ILE A 301 -14.10 8.01 0.60
CA ILE A 301 -12.65 8.06 0.79
C ILE A 301 -12.32 9.47 1.26
N MET A 302 -11.53 9.57 2.33
CA MET A 302 -11.04 10.83 2.87
C MET A 302 -9.53 10.90 2.74
N GLN A 303 -9.02 12.09 2.44
CA GLN A 303 -7.62 12.42 2.65
C GLN A 303 -7.50 13.30 3.90
N TRP A 304 -6.46 13.08 4.71
CA TRP A 304 -6.29 13.75 5.99
C TRP A 304 -4.80 13.94 6.30
N ALA A 305 -4.34 15.18 6.45
CA ALA A 305 -2.95 15.43 6.80
C ALA A 305 -2.77 15.09 8.30
N PRO A 306 -1.84 14.19 8.68
CA PRO A 306 -1.73 13.73 10.06
C PRO A 306 -1.67 14.89 11.07
N GLY A 307 -2.60 14.91 12.04
CA GLY A 307 -2.66 15.91 13.10
C GLY A 307 -3.53 17.14 12.77
N ASN A 308 -4.04 17.28 11.54
CA ASN A 308 -5.05 18.29 11.23
C ASN A 308 -6.38 17.99 11.92
N THR A 309 -7.16 19.04 12.20
CA THR A 309 -8.48 18.93 12.84
C THR A 309 -9.60 18.47 11.88
N SER A 310 -9.36 18.54 10.57
CA SER A 310 -10.30 18.11 9.54
C SER A 310 -9.58 17.47 8.34
N GLY A 311 -10.30 16.58 7.66
CA GLY A 311 -9.91 16.01 6.37
C GLY A 311 -10.74 16.56 5.21
N SER A 312 -10.60 15.95 4.05
CA SER A 312 -11.37 16.28 2.84
C SER A 312 -11.85 15.02 2.14
N PHE A 313 -13.08 15.05 1.63
CA PHE A 313 -13.63 13.95 0.83
C PHE A 313 -13.06 14.02 -0.58
N ILE A 314 -12.61 12.87 -1.09
CA ILE A 314 -12.03 12.76 -2.44
C ILE A 314 -12.79 11.79 -3.34
N ALA A 315 -13.64 10.94 -2.76
CA ALA A 315 -14.57 10.06 -3.47
C ALA A 315 -15.75 9.68 -2.57
N GLY A 316 -16.91 9.42 -3.17
CA GLY A 316 -18.15 9.15 -2.45
C GLY A 316 -18.85 10.43 -1.96
N THR A 317 -20.10 10.30 -1.53
CA THR A 317 -20.86 11.38 -0.91
C THR A 317 -21.05 11.04 0.58
N PRO A 318 -20.68 11.94 1.51
CA PRO A 318 -20.71 11.62 2.94
C PRO A 318 -22.08 11.15 3.42
N GLY A 319 -22.14 9.93 3.96
CA GLY A 319 -23.37 9.34 4.49
C GLY A 319 -24.35 8.83 3.44
N VAL A 320 -23.99 8.82 2.15
CA VAL A 320 -24.86 8.34 1.06
C VAL A 320 -24.21 7.14 0.38
N SER A 321 -24.80 5.96 0.57
CA SER A 321 -24.40 4.75 -0.15
C SER A 321 -25.00 4.72 -1.55
N GLY A 322 -24.28 4.15 -2.52
CA GLY A 322 -24.84 3.84 -3.83
C GLY A 322 -23.85 3.14 -4.75
N SER A 323 -24.29 2.78 -5.96
CA SER A 323 -23.50 2.03 -6.95
C SER A 323 -23.13 2.82 -8.20
N ASN A 324 -23.61 4.07 -8.34
CA ASN A 324 -23.21 4.96 -9.43
C ASN A 324 -21.71 5.30 -9.34
N ALA A 325 -21.12 5.81 -10.42
CA ALA A 325 -19.67 6.03 -10.52
C ALA A 325 -19.11 7.03 -9.48
N THR A 326 -19.95 7.90 -8.91
CA THR A 326 -19.57 8.89 -7.88
C THR A 326 -19.90 8.44 -6.45
N LEU A 327 -20.56 7.29 -6.30
CA LEU A 327 -20.98 6.75 -5.01
C LEU A 327 -20.21 5.46 -4.69
N LEU A 328 -20.05 5.21 -3.40
CA LEU A 328 -19.47 3.99 -2.86
C LEU A 328 -20.48 3.37 -1.89
N ASN A 329 -20.28 2.12 -1.55
CA ASN A 329 -21.04 1.41 -0.55
C ASN A 329 -20.07 0.64 0.35
N ASN A 330 -19.84 1.19 1.54
CA ASN A 330 -19.01 0.57 2.57
C ASN A 330 -17.56 0.26 2.13
N PRO A 331 -16.80 1.21 1.56
CA PRO A 331 -15.47 0.94 1.01
C PRO A 331 -14.50 0.42 2.09
N MET A 332 -13.63 -0.54 1.71
CA MET A 332 -12.70 -1.21 2.64
C MET A 332 -11.23 -1.09 2.20
N GLY A 333 -10.71 -2.03 1.40
CA GLY A 333 -9.32 -2.02 0.95
C GLY A 333 -9.03 -0.81 0.07
N ILE A 334 -7.86 -0.19 0.25
CA ILE A 334 -7.40 0.95 -0.54
C ILE A 334 -5.94 0.75 -0.94
N LYS A 335 -5.63 1.11 -2.18
CA LYS A 335 -4.27 1.30 -2.68
C LYS A 335 -4.18 2.57 -3.50
N ILE A 336 -3.03 3.21 -3.44
CA ILE A 336 -2.72 4.49 -4.08
C ILE A 336 -1.39 4.33 -4.77
N ASP A 337 -1.36 4.77 -6.01
CA ASP A 337 -0.14 4.78 -6.80
C ASP A 337 0.62 6.10 -6.67
N THR A 338 1.69 6.18 -7.45
CA THR A 338 2.60 7.31 -7.46
C THR A 338 2.06 8.57 -8.11
N TYR A 339 0.96 8.45 -8.85
CA TYR A 339 0.23 9.54 -9.50
C TYR A 339 -0.95 10.01 -8.65
N LEU A 340 -1.13 9.44 -7.44
CA LEU A 340 -2.27 9.63 -6.53
C LEU A 340 -3.60 9.17 -7.12
N ASN A 341 -3.58 8.19 -8.02
CA ASN A 341 -4.78 7.46 -8.41
C ASN A 341 -5.13 6.46 -7.31
N ILE A 342 -6.43 6.26 -7.08
CA ILE A 342 -6.95 5.55 -5.92
C ILE A 342 -7.72 4.32 -6.39
N PHE A 343 -7.26 3.15 -5.95
CA PHE A 343 -7.89 1.87 -6.12
C PHE A 343 -8.62 1.53 -4.83
N VAL A 344 -9.94 1.39 -4.88
CA VAL A 344 -10.76 1.11 -3.71
C VAL A 344 -11.59 -0.13 -3.93
N VAL A 345 -11.63 -0.99 -2.91
CA VAL A 345 -12.56 -2.10 -2.83
C VAL A 345 -13.89 -1.55 -2.32
N ASP A 346 -14.85 -1.43 -3.24
CA ASP A 346 -16.21 -0.99 -2.99
C ASP A 346 -17.03 -2.19 -2.53
N TYR A 347 -16.76 -2.63 -1.30
CA TYR A 347 -17.21 -3.90 -0.70
C TYR A 347 -18.69 -4.16 -0.92
N GLY A 348 -19.55 -3.21 -0.59
CA GLY A 348 -21.01 -3.36 -0.67
C GLY A 348 -21.53 -3.45 -2.09
N ASN A 349 -20.74 -3.01 -3.08
CA ASN A 349 -21.04 -3.14 -4.50
C ASN A 349 -20.24 -4.27 -5.17
N SER A 350 -19.50 -5.10 -4.43
CA SER A 350 -18.77 -6.26 -4.99
C SER A 350 -17.92 -5.94 -6.22
N ARG A 351 -17.16 -4.83 -6.14
CA ARG A 351 -16.31 -4.33 -7.23
C ARG A 351 -15.09 -3.59 -6.72
N VAL A 352 -14.16 -3.31 -7.63
CA VAL A 352 -13.02 -2.42 -7.41
C VAL A 352 -13.18 -1.19 -8.30
N GLN A 353 -13.12 -0.01 -7.69
CA GLN A 353 -13.20 1.29 -8.37
C GLN A 353 -11.81 1.92 -8.45
N LEU A 354 -11.50 2.50 -9.60
CA LEU A 354 -10.34 3.36 -9.84
C LEU A 354 -10.80 4.81 -9.97
N PHE A 355 -10.31 5.67 -9.08
CA PHE A 355 -10.46 7.11 -9.16
C PHE A 355 -9.14 7.72 -9.62
N CYS A 356 -9.14 8.38 -10.76
CA CYS A 356 -7.96 9.14 -11.17
C CYS A 356 -7.73 10.32 -10.22
N ASN A 357 -6.49 10.73 -10.06
CA ASN A 357 -6.16 11.88 -9.22
C ASN A 357 -7.03 13.11 -9.56
N ASN A 358 -7.59 13.75 -8.53
CA ASN A 358 -8.54 14.85 -8.63
C ASN A 358 -9.85 14.56 -9.40
N ASN A 359 -10.22 13.29 -9.59
CA ASN A 359 -11.49 12.89 -10.20
C ASN A 359 -12.34 12.11 -9.20
N GLN A 360 -13.54 12.61 -8.91
CA GLN A 360 -14.51 11.98 -8.00
C GLN A 360 -15.41 10.96 -8.69
N THR A 361 -15.24 10.74 -10.00
CA THR A 361 -15.95 9.72 -10.77
C THR A 361 -15.02 8.52 -10.95
N GLY A 362 -15.41 7.39 -10.36
CA GLY A 362 -14.64 6.16 -10.41
C GLY A 362 -15.01 5.29 -11.61
N THR A 363 -14.04 4.54 -12.12
CA THR A 363 -14.22 3.52 -13.15
C THR A 363 -14.16 2.14 -12.50
N THR A 364 -15.12 1.26 -12.77
CA THR A 364 -15.06 -0.12 -12.31
C THR A 364 -13.99 -0.86 -13.12
N ILE A 365 -12.94 -1.33 -12.46
CA ILE A 365 -11.83 -2.05 -13.12
C ILE A 365 -11.95 -3.57 -12.98
N VAL A 366 -12.58 -4.06 -11.92
CA VAL A 366 -12.85 -5.48 -11.65
C VAL A 366 -14.16 -5.62 -10.86
N GLY A 367 -14.86 -6.75 -11.07
CA GLY A 367 -16.18 -7.01 -10.48
C GLY A 367 -17.31 -6.47 -11.36
N THR A 368 -18.51 -7.01 -11.19
CA THR A 368 -19.68 -6.63 -12.01
C THR A 368 -20.65 -5.69 -11.29
N GLY A 369 -20.35 -5.26 -10.06
CA GLY A 369 -21.31 -4.49 -9.26
C GLY A 369 -22.34 -5.37 -8.53
N THR A 370 -22.25 -6.69 -8.64
CA THR A 370 -23.21 -7.65 -8.07
C THR A 370 -22.46 -8.83 -7.48
N ALA A 371 -22.84 -9.21 -6.26
CA ALA A 371 -22.23 -10.33 -5.56
C ALA A 371 -22.42 -11.64 -6.34
N GLY A 372 -21.35 -12.43 -6.46
CA GLY A 372 -21.39 -13.75 -7.08
C GLY A 372 -20.02 -14.44 -7.12
N ALA A 373 -20.02 -15.72 -7.51
CA ALA A 373 -18.81 -16.56 -7.56
C ALA A 373 -18.25 -16.75 -8.98
N GLY A 374 -18.92 -16.20 -10.00
CA GLY A 374 -18.49 -16.28 -11.39
C GLY A 374 -17.10 -15.66 -11.61
N ALA A 375 -16.48 -15.96 -12.75
CA ALA A 375 -15.09 -15.59 -13.02
C ALA A 375 -14.84 -14.07 -13.15
N LYS A 376 -15.90 -13.28 -13.34
CA LYS A 376 -15.85 -11.81 -13.34
C LYS A 376 -16.49 -11.18 -12.10
N GLN A 377 -17.06 -12.01 -11.22
CA GLN A 377 -17.80 -11.59 -10.05
C GLN A 377 -16.91 -11.68 -8.80
N LEU A 378 -17.19 -10.77 -7.88
CA LEU A 378 -16.67 -10.79 -6.52
C LEU A 378 -17.87 -10.93 -5.58
N ASN A 379 -17.62 -11.31 -4.33
CA ASN A 379 -18.62 -11.36 -3.28
C ASN A 379 -18.01 -10.80 -2.00
N ASN A 380 -18.48 -9.62 -1.59
CA ASN A 380 -18.01 -8.93 -0.38
C ASN A 380 -16.47 -8.82 -0.30
N PRO A 381 -15.78 -8.40 -1.38
CA PRO A 381 -14.31 -8.33 -1.41
C PRO A 381 -13.80 -7.35 -0.35
N ARG A 382 -12.66 -7.65 0.29
CA ARG A 382 -12.12 -6.81 1.39
C ARG A 382 -10.77 -6.18 1.07
N GLY A 383 -9.78 -7.01 0.79
CA GLY A 383 -8.39 -6.60 0.57
C GLY A 383 -8.04 -6.44 -0.91
N ILE A 384 -7.12 -5.52 -1.20
CA ILE A 384 -6.51 -5.31 -2.51
C ILE A 384 -5.00 -5.15 -2.35
N ALA A 385 -4.23 -5.78 -3.21
CA ALA A 385 -2.79 -5.61 -3.30
C ALA A 385 -2.31 -5.71 -4.74
N PHE A 386 -1.11 -5.20 -5.01
CA PHE A 386 -0.45 -5.31 -6.31
C PHE A 386 0.92 -5.96 -6.13
N ASP A 387 1.31 -6.79 -7.08
CA ASP A 387 2.71 -7.22 -7.20
C ASP A 387 3.55 -6.16 -7.95
N SER A 388 4.85 -6.38 -8.04
CA SER A 388 5.80 -5.49 -8.74
C SER A 388 5.49 -5.29 -10.24
N LEU A 389 4.70 -6.18 -10.84
CA LEU A 389 4.23 -6.08 -12.23
C LEU A 389 2.88 -5.37 -12.36
N MET A 390 2.35 -4.84 -11.25
CA MET A 390 1.02 -4.22 -11.15
C MET A 390 -0.13 -5.19 -11.48
N ASN A 391 0.07 -6.50 -11.33
CA ASN A 391 -1.06 -7.43 -11.30
C ASN A 391 -1.82 -7.22 -10.00
N MET A 392 -3.14 -7.21 -10.09
CA MET A 392 -4.01 -6.93 -8.96
C MET A 392 -4.47 -8.21 -8.29
N TYR A 393 -4.43 -8.25 -6.97
CA TYR A 393 -4.89 -9.36 -6.16
C TYR A 393 -6.01 -8.87 -5.25
N ILE A 394 -7.14 -9.58 -5.25
CA ILE A 394 -8.32 -9.24 -4.47
C ILE A 394 -8.63 -10.39 -3.52
N ALA A 395 -8.78 -10.05 -2.24
CA ALA A 395 -9.32 -10.96 -1.25
C ALA A 395 -10.85 -10.98 -1.40
N ASP A 396 -11.33 -11.96 -2.16
CA ASP A 396 -12.73 -12.19 -2.48
C ASP A 396 -13.40 -12.93 -1.32
N TYR A 397 -13.48 -12.22 -0.18
CA TYR A 397 -13.75 -12.74 1.15
C TYR A 397 -14.99 -13.63 1.21
N GLY A 398 -16.11 -13.21 0.62
CA GLY A 398 -17.36 -13.98 0.63
C GLY A 398 -17.32 -15.27 -0.18
N ASN A 399 -16.39 -15.36 -1.14
CA ASN A 399 -16.12 -16.57 -1.92
C ASN A 399 -14.94 -17.38 -1.38
N GLN A 400 -14.34 -16.98 -0.26
CA GLN A 400 -13.25 -17.71 0.40
C GLN A 400 -12.05 -17.99 -0.53
N ARG A 401 -11.71 -16.99 -1.36
CA ARG A 401 -10.64 -17.11 -2.35
C ARG A 401 -9.83 -15.82 -2.49
N VAL A 402 -8.63 -15.94 -3.05
CA VAL A 402 -7.86 -14.80 -3.56
C VAL A 402 -7.82 -14.89 -5.08
N GLN A 403 -8.23 -13.81 -5.75
CA GLN A 403 -8.22 -13.72 -7.21
C GLN A 403 -7.12 -12.79 -7.71
N GLN A 404 -6.41 -13.20 -8.74
CA GLN A 404 -5.41 -12.43 -9.47
C GLN A 404 -5.98 -11.94 -10.80
N PHE A 405 -5.69 -10.68 -11.14
CA PHE A 405 -6.00 -10.04 -12.41
C PHE A 405 -4.71 -9.48 -13.01
N PHE A 406 -4.40 -9.86 -14.25
CA PHE A 406 -3.21 -9.43 -14.96
C PHE A 406 -3.41 -8.03 -15.55
N LYS A 407 -2.39 -7.19 -15.40
CA LYS A 407 -2.33 -5.91 -16.13
C LYS A 407 -2.15 -6.17 -17.63
N LEU A 408 -2.86 -5.42 -18.47
CA LEU A 408 -2.89 -5.58 -19.94
C LEU A 408 -1.97 -4.60 -20.67
#